data_AF-E3BEL4-F1
#
_entry.id   AF-E3BEL4-F1
#
_cell.length_a   1.000
_cell.length_b   1.000
_cell.length_c   1.000
_cell.angle_alpha   90.00
_cell.angle_beta   90.00
_cell.angle_gamma   90.00
#
_symmetry.space_group_name_H-M   'P 1'
#
loop_
_entity.id
_entity.type
_entity.pdbx_description
1 polymer ?
#
loop_
_entity_poly.entity_id
_entity_poly.type
_entity_poly.pdbx_seq_one_letter_code
_entity_poly.pdbx_strand_id
1 'polypeptide(L)'
;MLSDQESPLIRQLLALRKRKEERIQSQLNELRRQKVQCRQEKQRAYESWLESRTRLEETTLPSETLDRACLNRLLAAKHQLYVDERAKAALVDEWQSRIENLAQAQHELREEQASLIRGQEKLKEVLNDN
;
A
#
# COMPACT_ATOMS: atom_id res chain seq x y z
N MET A 1 -44.70 4.55 -19.06
CA MET A 1 -44.50 5.97 -19.47
C MET A 1 -44.10 6.74 -18.23
N LEU A 2 -42.82 7.13 -18.15
CA LEU A 2 -42.32 8.05 -17.13
C LEU A 2 -43.03 9.40 -17.25
N SER A 3 -43.33 10.05 -16.12
CA SER A 3 -43.85 11.41 -16.13
C SER A 3 -42.80 12.40 -16.66
N ASP A 4 -43.28 13.56 -17.13
CA ASP A 4 -42.44 14.65 -17.65
C ASP A 4 -41.38 15.16 -16.65
N GLN A 5 -41.55 14.85 -15.35
CA GLN A 5 -40.60 15.22 -14.28
C GLN A 5 -39.61 14.10 -13.92
N GLU A 6 -39.96 12.83 -14.14
CA GLU A 6 -39.12 11.68 -13.75
C GLU A 6 -37.95 11.47 -14.71
N SER A 7 -38.18 11.60 -16.02
CA SER A 7 -37.12 11.51 -17.03
C SER A 7 -35.94 12.48 -16.82
N PRO A 8 -36.15 13.79 -16.62
CA PRO A 8 -35.06 14.72 -16.34
C PRO A 8 -34.36 14.43 -15.00
N LEU A 9 -35.10 13.97 -13.98
CA LEU A 9 -34.53 13.60 -12.68
C LEU A 9 -33.61 12.38 -12.79
N ILE A 10 -34.01 11.34 -13.54
CA ILE A 10 -33.17 10.16 -13.80
C ILE A 10 -31.90 10.56 -14.58
N ARG A 11 -32.01 11.46 -15.57
CA ARG A 11 -30.83 11.99 -16.30
C ARG A 11 -29.88 12.75 -15.40
N GLN A 12 -30.38 13.56 -14.47
CA GLN A 12 -29.55 14.25 -13.47
C GLN A 12 -28.85 13.26 -12.53
N LEU A 13 -29.56 12.23 -12.05
CA LEU A 13 -28.98 11.16 -11.23
C LEU A 13 -27.86 10.41 -11.96
N LEU A 14 -28.05 10.09 -13.24
CA LEU A 14 -27.01 9.47 -14.06
C LEU A 14 -25.77 10.38 -14.20
N ALA A 15 -25.97 11.69 -14.40
CA ALA A 15 -24.85 12.64 -14.47
C ALA A 15 -24.07 12.71 -13.15
N LEU A 16 -24.77 12.73 -12.01
CA LEU A 16 -24.14 12.72 -10.69
C LEU A 16 -23.36 11.41 -10.44
N ARG A 17 -23.93 10.27 -10.84
CA ARG A 17 -23.26 8.97 -10.70
C ARG A 17 -22.04 8.85 -11.59
N LYS A 18 -22.08 9.37 -12.83
CA LYS A 18 -20.90 9.42 -13.71
C LYS A 18 -19.75 10.23 -13.09
N ARG A 19 -20.04 11.40 -12.51
CA ARG A 19 -19.02 12.20 -11.78
C ARG A 19 -18.42 11.43 -10.61
N LYS A 20 -19.25 10.69 -9.88
CA LYS A 20 -18.78 9.83 -8.77
C LYS A 20 -17.87 8.72 -9.28
N GLU A 21 -18.22 8.09 -10.39
CA GLU A 21 -17.41 7.05 -11.04
C GLU A 21 -16.04 7.58 -11.47
N GLU A 22 -16.01 8.75 -12.10
CA GLU A 22 -14.76 9.43 -12.50
C GLU A 22 -13.88 9.70 -11.28
N ARG A 23 -14.46 10.16 -10.17
CA ARG A 23 -13.73 10.37 -8.91
C ARG A 23 -13.16 9.06 -8.36
N ILE A 24 -13.94 7.98 -8.32
CA ILE A 24 -13.47 6.65 -7.88
C ILE A 24 -12.33 6.17 -8.79
N GLN A 25 -12.46 6.37 -10.10
CA GLN A 25 -11.42 5.99 -11.06
C GLN A 25 -10.13 6.79 -10.83
N SER A 26 -10.21 8.09 -10.53
CA SER A 26 -9.05 8.89 -10.15
C SER A 26 -8.39 8.37 -8.86
N GLN A 27 -9.18 8.03 -7.85
CA GLN A 27 -8.68 7.45 -6.59
C GLN A 27 -7.99 6.10 -6.82
N LEU A 28 -8.58 5.23 -7.64
CA LEU A 28 -7.97 3.94 -8.00
C LEU A 28 -6.65 4.10 -8.74
N ASN A 29 -6.54 5.09 -9.63
CA ASN A 29 -5.31 5.40 -10.34
C ASN A 29 -4.22 5.88 -9.38
N GLU A 30 -4.59 6.73 -8.41
CA GLU A 30 -3.69 7.22 -7.38
C GLU A 30 -3.19 6.08 -6.47
N LEU A 31 -4.09 5.22 -5.98
CA LEU A 31 -3.70 4.04 -5.19
C LEU A 31 -2.76 3.11 -5.97
N ARG A 32 -2.94 2.94 -7.29
CA ARG A 32 -2.00 2.16 -8.11
C ARG A 32 -0.61 2.79 -8.12
N ARG A 33 -0.50 4.11 -8.28
CA ARG A 33 0.77 4.83 -8.26
C ARG A 33 1.46 4.67 -6.90
N GLN A 34 0.72 4.88 -5.82
CA GLN A 34 1.23 4.72 -4.46
C GLN A 34 1.70 3.29 -4.18
N LYS A 35 0.98 2.28 -4.67
CA LYS A 35 1.38 0.87 -4.52
C LYS A 35 2.67 0.55 -5.26
N VAL A 36 2.87 1.09 -6.47
CA VAL A 36 4.14 0.95 -7.21
C VAL A 36 5.28 1.59 -6.44
N GLN A 37 5.08 2.81 -5.94
CA GLN A 37 6.08 3.51 -5.13
C GLN A 37 6.41 2.74 -3.85
N CYS A 38 5.40 2.28 -3.09
CA CYS A 38 5.63 1.51 -1.86
C CYS A 38 6.39 0.20 -2.14
N ARG A 39 6.16 -0.46 -3.28
CA ARG A 39 6.93 -1.64 -3.68
C ARG A 39 8.40 -1.31 -3.94
N GLN A 40 8.68 -0.18 -4.59
CA GLN A 40 10.04 0.27 -4.82
C GLN A 40 10.75 0.62 -3.51
N GLU A 41 10.08 1.33 -2.60
CA GLU A 41 10.67 1.66 -1.29
C GLU A 41 10.85 0.41 -0.43
N LYS A 42 9.91 -0.55 -0.46
CA LYS A 42 10.09 -1.85 0.20
C LYS A 42 11.32 -2.58 -0.32
N GLN A 43 11.53 -2.59 -1.64
CA GLN A 43 12.69 -3.25 -2.25
C GLN A 43 14.00 -2.61 -1.78
N ARG A 44 14.09 -1.28 -1.74
CA ARG A 44 15.26 -0.56 -1.21
C ARG A 44 15.49 -0.86 0.27
N ALA A 45 14.42 -0.87 1.08
CA ALA A 45 14.51 -1.22 2.49
C ALA A 45 15.02 -2.66 2.68
N TYR A 46 14.55 -3.59 1.84
CA TYR A 46 14.99 -4.99 1.85
C TYR A 46 16.46 -5.13 1.49
N GLU A 47 16.94 -4.42 0.47
CA GLU A 47 18.36 -4.38 0.10
C GLU A 47 19.22 -3.86 1.25
N SER A 48 18.82 -2.74 1.87
CA SER A 48 19.54 -2.19 3.02
C SER A 48 19.53 -3.12 4.23
N TRP A 49 18.43 -3.82 4.48
CA TRP A 49 18.34 -4.83 5.52
C TRP A 49 19.30 -6.01 5.22
N LEU A 50 19.32 -6.49 3.98
CA LEU A 50 20.20 -7.57 3.55
C LEU A 50 21.68 -7.21 3.75
N GLU A 51 22.10 -6.01 3.35
CA GLU A 51 23.47 -5.51 3.58
C GLU A 51 23.84 -5.53 5.08
N SER A 52 22.90 -5.14 5.93
CA SER A 52 23.11 -5.08 7.39
C SER A 52 23.21 -6.47 8.00
N ARG A 53 22.43 -7.41 7.49
CA ARG A 53 22.48 -8.82 7.86
C ARG A 53 23.80 -9.47 7.42
N THR A 54 24.23 -9.24 6.18
CA THR A 54 25.53 -9.72 5.68
C THR A 54 26.68 -9.19 6.54
N ARG A 55 26.66 -7.90 6.89
CA ARG A 55 27.66 -7.30 7.79
C ARG A 55 27.70 -7.97 9.17
N LEU A 56 26.55 -8.35 9.72
CA LEU A 56 26.47 -9.08 11.00
C LEU A 56 27.10 -10.48 10.90
N GLU A 57 26.83 -11.20 9.80
CA GLU A 57 27.34 -12.53 9.51
C GLU A 57 28.86 -12.52 9.27
N GLU A 58 29.38 -11.51 8.57
CA GLU A 58 30.81 -11.34 8.28
C GLU A 58 31.65 -10.88 9.47
N THR A 59 31.01 -10.41 10.56
CA THR A 59 31.76 -9.91 11.72
C THR A 59 32.38 -11.09 12.48
N THR A 60 33.66 -11.34 12.20
CA THR A 60 34.50 -12.38 12.82
C THR A 60 34.83 -12.06 14.28
N LEU A 61 34.93 -13.12 15.08
CA LEU A 61 35.41 -13.01 16.45
C LEU A 61 36.94 -13.00 16.46
N PRO A 62 37.58 -12.16 17.27
CA PRO A 62 39.03 -12.22 17.46
C PRO A 62 39.46 -13.60 17.95
N SER A 63 40.50 -14.17 17.36
CA SER A 63 41.11 -15.45 17.78
C SER A 63 41.99 -15.30 19.02
N GLU A 64 42.38 -14.06 19.35
CA GLU A 64 43.25 -13.73 20.48
C GLU A 64 42.45 -13.53 21.77
N THR A 65 43.12 -13.71 22.91
CA THR A 65 42.53 -13.46 24.22
C THR A 65 42.29 -11.95 24.40
N LEU A 66 41.03 -11.55 24.55
CA LEU A 66 40.66 -10.16 24.74
C LEU A 66 40.71 -9.77 26.21
N ASP A 67 41.27 -8.59 26.50
CA ASP A 67 41.04 -7.96 27.80
C ASP A 67 39.55 -7.54 27.95
N ARG A 68 39.14 -7.27 29.20
CA ARG A 68 37.75 -6.92 29.52
C ARG A 68 37.25 -5.68 28.78
N ALA A 69 38.10 -4.68 28.58
CA ALA A 69 37.71 -3.43 27.90
C ALA A 69 37.51 -3.65 26.40
N CYS A 70 38.37 -4.45 25.77
CA CYS A 70 38.28 -4.88 24.38
C CYS A 70 37.02 -5.73 24.15
N LEU A 71 36.74 -6.69 25.04
CA LEU A 71 35.53 -7.49 25.00
C LEU A 71 34.26 -6.64 25.10
N ASN A 72 34.20 -5.70 26.05
CA ASN A 72 33.05 -4.80 26.20
C ASN A 72 32.82 -3.93 24.96
N ARG A 73 33.89 -3.41 24.34
CA ARG A 73 33.79 -2.65 23.09
C ARG A 73 33.26 -3.51 21.94
N LEU A 74 33.74 -4.75 21.82
CA LEU A 74 33.25 -5.69 20.81
C LEU A 74 31.76 -6.01 21.00
N LEU A 75 31.34 -6.28 22.24
CA LEU A 75 29.94 -6.54 22.59
C LEU A 75 29.04 -5.33 22.27
N ALA A 76 29.47 -4.12 22.62
CA ALA A 76 28.72 -2.90 22.30
C ALA A 76 28.60 -2.70 20.79
N ALA A 77 29.69 -2.91 20.02
CA ALA A 77 29.67 -2.81 18.57
C ALA A 77 28.74 -3.85 17.92
N LYS A 78 28.81 -5.11 18.36
CA LYS A 78 27.91 -6.19 17.91
C LYS A 78 26.45 -5.85 18.24
N HIS A 79 26.18 -5.38 19.45
CA HIS A 79 24.83 -4.98 19.85
C HIS A 79 24.29 -3.87 18.95
N GLN A 80 25.10 -2.85 18.64
CA GLN A 80 24.69 -1.77 17.74
C GLN A 80 24.36 -2.27 16.33
N LEU A 81 25.13 -3.22 15.79
CA LEU A 81 24.84 -3.84 14.50
C LEU A 81 23.52 -4.63 14.52
N TYR A 82 23.22 -5.36 15.60
CA TYR A 82 21.94 -6.06 15.76
C TYR A 82 20.77 -5.09 15.85
N VAL A 83 20.91 -3.99 16.59
CA VAL A 83 19.87 -2.97 16.71
C VAL A 83 19.58 -2.33 15.35
N ASP A 84 20.63 -2.01 14.57
CA ASP A 84 20.50 -1.44 13.23
C ASP A 84 19.83 -2.43 12.24
N GLU A 85 20.24 -3.70 12.25
CA GLU A 85 19.60 -4.74 11.43
C GLU A 85 18.11 -4.91 11.77
N ARG A 86 17.77 -4.94 13.06
CA ARG A 86 16.37 -5.05 13.50
C ARG A 86 15.53 -3.85 13.11
N ALA A 87 16.09 -2.64 13.19
CA ALA A 87 15.40 -1.42 12.75
C ALA A 87 15.10 -1.47 11.25
N LYS A 88 16.06 -1.94 10.43
CA LYS A 88 15.87 -2.11 8.98
C LYS A 88 14.88 -3.21 8.64
N ALA A 89 14.88 -4.32 9.38
CA ALA A 89 13.87 -5.38 9.23
C ALA A 89 12.46 -4.84 9.51
N ALA A 90 12.29 -4.08 10.60
CA ALA A 90 11.02 -3.47 10.96
C ALA A 90 10.50 -2.50 9.87
N LEU A 91 11.40 -1.76 9.22
CA LEU A 91 11.05 -0.90 8.09
C LEU A 91 10.51 -1.69 6.89
N VAL A 92 11.06 -2.87 6.60
CA VAL A 92 10.54 -3.76 5.54
C VAL A 92 9.12 -4.21 5.85
N ASP A 93 8.85 -4.56 7.12
CA ASP A 93 7.54 -4.97 7.59
C ASP A 93 6.53 -3.81 7.54
N GLU A 94 6.95 -2.60 7.90
CA GLU A 94 6.13 -1.39 7.77
C GLU A 94 5.69 -1.15 6.31
N TRP A 95 6.63 -1.24 5.37
CA TRP A 95 6.30 -1.12 3.95
C TRP A 95 5.38 -2.23 3.46
N GLN A 96 5.54 -3.46 3.95
CA GLN A 96 4.64 -4.56 3.64
C GLN A 96 3.21 -4.27 4.14
N SER A 97 3.06 -3.84 5.40
CA SER A 97 1.77 -3.46 5.97
C SER A 97 1.10 -2.33 5.18
N ARG A 98 1.88 -1.32 4.77
CA ARG A 98 1.36 -0.23 3.93
C ARG A 98 0.86 -0.72 2.57
N ILE A 99 1.54 -1.68 1.93
CA ILE A 99 1.10 -2.29 0.67
C ILE A 99 -0.21 -3.05 0.85
N GLU A 100 -0.37 -3.75 1.97
CA GLU A 100 -1.60 -4.50 2.31
C GLU A 100 -2.77 -3.54 2.52
N ASN A 101 -2.57 -2.46 3.29
CA ASN A 101 -3.59 -1.42 3.51
C ASN A 101 -4.02 -0.77 2.18
N LEU A 102 -3.08 -0.48 1.28
CA LEU A 102 -3.39 0.03 -0.06
C LEU A 102 -4.15 -0.99 -0.91
N ALA A 103 -3.87 -2.29 -0.76
CA ALA A 103 -4.58 -3.35 -1.47
C ALA A 103 -6.02 -3.48 -0.97
N GLN A 104 -6.24 -3.35 0.34
CA GLN A 104 -7.57 -3.35 0.95
C GLN A 104 -8.39 -2.13 0.48
N ALA A 105 -7.84 -0.92 0.55
CA ALA A 105 -8.50 0.29 0.05
C ALA A 105 -8.84 0.19 -1.45
N GLN A 106 -7.96 -0.43 -2.25
CA GLN A 106 -8.23 -0.67 -3.67
C GLN A 106 -9.38 -1.67 -3.88
N HIS A 107 -9.51 -2.68 -3.03
CA HIS A 107 -10.61 -3.63 -3.09
C HIS A 107 -11.94 -2.96 -2.79
N GLU A 108 -12.02 -2.20 -1.69
CA GLU A 108 -13.23 -1.46 -1.28
C GLU A 108 -13.71 -0.49 -2.35
N LEU A 109 -12.79 0.30 -2.94
CA LEU A 109 -13.14 1.21 -4.04
C LEU A 109 -13.64 0.48 -5.29
N ARG A 110 -13.14 -0.72 -5.59
CA ARG A 110 -13.63 -1.54 -6.70
C ARG A 110 -15.03 -2.08 -6.44
N GLU A 111 -15.32 -2.47 -5.21
CA GLU A 111 -16.68 -2.88 -4.84
C GLU A 111 -17.66 -1.71 -4.96
N GLU A 112 -17.26 -0.52 -4.50
CA GLU A 112 -18.05 0.70 -4.66
C GLU A 112 -18.28 1.03 -6.14
N GLN A 113 -17.24 0.96 -6.97
CA GLN A 113 -17.32 1.17 -8.42
C GLN A 113 -18.29 0.17 -9.07
N ALA A 114 -18.18 -1.11 -8.75
CA ALA A 114 -19.05 -2.15 -9.30
C ALA A 114 -20.51 -1.95 -8.90
N SER A 115 -20.78 -1.57 -7.64
CA SER A 115 -22.12 -1.24 -7.18
C SER A 115 -22.70 -0.03 -7.90
N LEU A 116 -21.87 1.01 -8.13
CA LEU A 116 -22.27 2.21 -8.85
C LEU A 116 -22.64 1.90 -10.31
N ILE A 117 -21.83 1.11 -11.01
CA ILE A 117 -22.06 0.70 -12.41
C ILE A 117 -23.37 -0.08 -12.53
N ARG A 118 -23.57 -1.12 -11.70
CA ARG A 118 -24.83 -1.89 -11.69
C ARG A 118 -26.04 -0.99 -11.44
N GLY A 119 -25.90 -0.03 -10.53
CA GLY A 119 -26.95 0.95 -10.25
C GLY A 119 -27.24 1.87 -11.43
N GLN A 120 -26.21 2.28 -12.20
CA GLN A 120 -26.38 3.08 -13.40
C GLN A 120 -27.05 2.30 -14.53
N GLU A 121 -26.68 1.02 -14.74
CA GLU A 121 -27.28 0.15 -15.75
C GLU A 121 -28.79 0.02 -15.53
N LYS A 122 -29.22 -0.25 -14.29
CA LYS A 122 -30.65 -0.28 -13.94
C LYS A 122 -31.40 1.03 -14.25
N LEU A 123 -30.76 2.17 -14.00
CA LEU A 123 -31.37 3.48 -14.32
C LEU A 123 -31.47 3.73 -15.82
N LYS A 124 -30.51 3.21 -16.60
CA LYS A 124 -30.55 3.27 -18.07
C LYS A 124 -31.64 2.36 -18.63
N GLU A 125 -31.83 1.16 -18.08
CA GLU A 125 -32.93 0.25 -18.43
C GLU A 125 -34.29 0.94 -18.24
N VAL A 126 -34.54 1.53 -17.06
CA VAL A 126 -35.78 2.28 -16.78
C VAL A 126 -36.03 3.42 -17.78
N LEU A 127 -34.96 4.08 -18.26
CA LEU A 127 -35.03 5.14 -19.26
C LEU A 127 -35.26 4.62 -20.69
N ASN A 128 -34.83 3.39 -20.99
CA ASN A 128 -34.93 2.78 -22.31
C ASN A 128 -36.23 1.96 -22.49
N ASP A 129 -36.78 1.43 -21.40
CA ASP A 129 -38.03 0.65 -21.36
C ASP A 129 -39.29 1.52 -21.34
N ASN A 130 -39.15 2.85 -21.38
CA ASN A 130 -40.23 3.85 -21.38
C ASN A 130 -40.17 4.78 -22.59
#